data_AF-A0A927YTK6-F1
#
_entry.id   AF-A0A927YTK6-F1
#
_cell.length_a   1.000
_cell.length_b   1.000
_cell.length_c   1.000
_cell.angle_alpha   90.00
_cell.angle_beta   90.00
_cell.angle_gamma   90.00
#
_symmetry.space_group_name_H-M   'P 1'
#
loop_
_entity.id
_entity.type
_entity.pdbx_description
1 polymer ?
#
loop_
_entity_poly.entity_id
_entity_poly.type
_entity_poly.pdbx_seq_one_letter_code
_entity_poly.pdbx_strand_id
1 'polypeptide(L)'
;MKKRLCIIIILVIAILTVVRFCTDGGVVSEFSKLLATKSTIDETAEYKISTEGICSEYTVLGNEIFSVGRDILITKQEIEDAKEVYILQGQSEEDAKAAAVKYMEEYNAIYAEAVNNGIYATEEEIEKYIADQKNMTEEAKGIEYLAEAADLNDTESEFWELQMAKSCIIQKYAKALEEEYLDKIAKEDGNKIKTTWTKEYDKVKEKAVLKQRFKEVNEKSNIEDKFLK
;
A
#
# COMPACT_ATOMS: atom_id res chain seq x y z
N MET A 1 24.27 -29.23 1.10
CA MET A 1 24.17 -27.93 1.80
C MET A 1 22.93 -27.21 1.27
N LYS A 2 21.88 -27.11 2.09
CA LYS A 2 20.57 -26.58 1.71
C LYS A 2 20.63 -25.05 1.63
N LYS A 3 20.73 -24.49 0.42
CA LYS A 3 20.42 -23.08 0.18
C LYS A 3 18.90 -22.93 0.36
N ARG A 4 18.47 -22.41 1.51
CA ARG A 4 17.09 -22.00 1.73
C ARG A 4 16.85 -20.82 0.81
N LEU A 5 16.14 -21.09 -0.27
CA LEU A 5 15.56 -20.12 -1.20
C LEU A 5 14.52 -19.31 -0.39
N CYS A 6 14.97 -18.35 0.41
CA CYS A 6 14.12 -17.29 0.95
C CYS A 6 13.83 -16.33 -0.21
N ILE A 7 12.98 -16.79 -1.11
CA ILE A 7 12.34 -16.00 -2.16
C ILE A 7 11.36 -15.06 -1.42
N ILE A 8 11.92 -13.95 -0.96
CA ILE A 8 11.22 -12.75 -0.49
C ILE A 8 10.74 -12.06 -1.76
N ILE A 9 9.72 -12.62 -2.41
CA ILE A 9 8.93 -11.86 -3.37
C ILE A 9 7.96 -11.05 -2.51
N ILE A 10 8.32 -9.81 -2.16
CA ILE A 10 7.43 -8.94 -1.38
C ILE A 10 7.11 -7.62 -2.12
N LEU A 11 7.58 -7.41 -3.35
CA LEU A 11 7.14 -6.25 -4.15
C LEU A 11 6.43 -6.63 -5.44
N VAL A 12 6.71 -7.80 -6.03
CA VAL A 12 5.92 -8.34 -7.15
C VAL A 12 4.73 -9.19 -6.67
N ILE A 13 4.70 -9.67 -5.41
CA ILE A 13 3.58 -10.47 -4.87
C ILE A 13 2.44 -9.64 -4.29
N ALA A 14 2.64 -8.37 -3.94
CA ALA A 14 1.51 -7.50 -3.61
C ALA A 14 0.51 -7.42 -4.79
N ILE A 15 1.01 -7.54 -6.01
CA ILE A 15 0.28 -7.61 -7.27
C ILE A 15 -0.24 -9.05 -7.56
N LEU A 16 0.44 -10.12 -7.11
CA LEU A 16 0.03 -11.52 -7.37
C LEU A 16 -0.95 -12.13 -6.36
N THR A 17 -1.13 -11.59 -5.15
CA THR A 17 -2.08 -12.17 -4.16
C THR A 17 -3.56 -11.84 -4.39
N VAL A 18 -3.89 -10.91 -5.30
CA VAL A 18 -5.31 -10.58 -5.59
C VAL A 18 -5.96 -11.56 -6.59
N VAL A 19 -5.22 -12.55 -7.11
CA VAL A 19 -5.76 -13.57 -8.04
C VAL A 19 -6.70 -14.60 -7.35
N ARG A 20 -7.09 -14.40 -6.08
CA ARG A 20 -8.18 -15.18 -5.47
C ARG A 20 -9.09 -14.27 -4.64
N PHE A 21 -10.14 -13.75 -5.26
CA PHE A 21 -11.54 -13.66 -4.77
C PHE A 21 -12.27 -12.54 -5.52
N CYS A 22 -12.69 -12.80 -6.75
CA CYS A 22 -13.85 -12.12 -7.34
C CYS A 22 -14.88 -13.20 -7.68
N THR A 23 -15.76 -13.50 -6.72
CA THR A 23 -17.06 -14.11 -7.02
C THR A 23 -18.12 -13.39 -6.21
N ASP A 24 -19.10 -12.88 -6.97
CA ASP A 24 -20.45 -12.44 -6.65
C ASP A 24 -20.65 -11.12 -5.88
N GLY A 25 -21.23 -10.15 -6.62
CA GLY A 25 -22.47 -9.52 -6.18
C GLY A 25 -22.46 -8.00 -5.97
N GLY A 26 -22.64 -7.24 -7.06
CA GLY A 26 -23.44 -6.01 -7.21
C GLY A 26 -23.37 -4.87 -6.16
N VAL A 27 -23.12 -3.64 -6.64
CA VAL A 27 -24.14 -2.62 -6.98
C VAL A 27 -23.40 -1.35 -7.47
N VAL A 28 -23.64 -0.97 -8.72
CA VAL A 28 -23.25 0.30 -9.35
C VAL A 28 -24.47 1.21 -9.43
N SER A 29 -24.40 2.41 -8.86
CA SER A 29 -25.35 3.49 -9.18
C SER A 29 -24.96 4.87 -8.61
N GLU A 30 -24.02 4.97 -7.65
CA GLU A 30 -23.86 6.22 -6.89
C GLU A 30 -22.59 7.04 -7.21
N PHE A 31 -21.54 6.45 -7.79
CA PHE A 31 -20.27 7.15 -8.01
C PHE A 31 -20.28 8.18 -9.14
N SER A 32 -21.05 7.97 -10.22
CA SER A 32 -21.12 8.93 -11.34
C SER A 32 -21.79 10.25 -10.94
N LYS A 33 -22.54 10.27 -9.82
CA LYS A 33 -23.11 11.50 -9.24
C LYS A 33 -22.14 12.21 -8.31
N LEU A 34 -21.17 11.50 -7.70
CA LEU A 34 -20.25 12.07 -6.71
C LEU A 34 -19.21 13.01 -7.34
N LEU A 35 -18.73 12.68 -8.55
CA LEU A 35 -17.70 13.44 -9.28
C LEU A 35 -18.22 14.76 -9.90
N ALA A 36 -19.54 14.99 -9.90
CA ALA A 36 -20.15 16.23 -10.39
C ALA A 36 -20.40 17.27 -9.29
N THR A 37 -19.91 17.03 -8.06
CA THR A 37 -20.14 17.92 -6.92
C THR A 37 -19.03 18.95 -6.83
N LYS A 38 -19.41 20.23 -6.81
CA LYS A 38 -18.51 21.37 -6.67
C LYS A 38 -17.73 21.24 -5.34
N SER A 39 -16.49 20.79 -5.41
CA SER A 39 -15.64 20.60 -4.22
C SER A 39 -15.42 21.95 -3.53
N THR A 40 -15.56 21.98 -2.20
CA THR A 40 -15.24 23.15 -1.37
C THR A 40 -13.83 23.06 -0.78
N ILE A 41 -13.01 22.16 -1.33
CA ILE A 41 -11.66 21.92 -0.89
C ILE A 41 -10.80 23.13 -1.26
N ASP A 42 -9.96 23.54 -0.33
CA ASP A 42 -8.96 24.57 -0.58
C ASP A 42 -7.82 23.96 -1.40
N GLU A 43 -7.84 24.23 -2.71
CA GLU A 43 -6.88 23.69 -3.69
C GLU A 43 -5.43 24.17 -3.45
N THR A 44 -5.23 25.17 -2.59
CA THR A 44 -3.90 25.74 -2.28
C THR A 44 -3.34 25.30 -0.93
N ALA A 45 -4.16 24.66 -0.09
CA ALA A 45 -3.72 24.20 1.22
C ALA A 45 -2.88 22.92 1.09
N GLU A 46 -1.70 22.92 1.71
CA GLU A 46 -0.82 21.77 1.80
C GLU A 46 -1.08 20.98 3.10
N TYR A 47 -1.19 19.66 2.96
CA TYR A 47 -1.41 18.74 4.07
C TYR A 47 -0.29 17.69 4.08
N LYS A 48 0.24 17.39 5.26
CA LYS A 48 1.17 16.28 5.50
C LYS A 48 0.51 14.96 5.17
N ILE A 49 1.23 14.04 4.53
CA ILE A 49 0.68 12.73 4.15
C ILE A 49 0.44 11.86 5.39
N SER A 50 1.28 11.96 6.43
CA SER A 50 1.08 11.27 7.71
C SER A 50 1.37 12.16 8.91
N THR A 51 0.89 11.71 10.06
CA THR A 51 1.16 12.37 11.36
C THR A 51 2.57 12.10 11.88
N GLU A 52 3.14 10.94 11.55
CA GLU A 52 4.49 10.53 11.96
C GLU A 52 5.23 9.80 10.84
N GLY A 53 6.54 9.57 11.01
CA GLY A 53 7.39 8.83 10.08
C GLY A 53 7.79 9.65 8.85
N ILE A 54 8.49 9.01 7.91
CA ILE A 54 9.04 9.68 6.72
C ILE A 54 7.96 10.39 5.88
N CYS A 55 6.73 9.85 5.82
CA CYS A 55 5.62 10.48 5.10
C CYS A 55 5.14 11.80 5.73
N SER A 56 5.52 12.12 6.97
CA SER A 56 5.13 13.38 7.63
C SER A 56 5.91 14.59 7.11
N GLU A 57 7.02 14.35 6.40
CA GLU A 57 7.84 15.38 5.76
C GLU A 57 7.30 15.78 4.39
N TYR A 58 6.44 14.95 3.81
CA TYR A 58 5.85 15.15 2.49
C TYR A 58 4.46 15.74 2.60
N THR A 59 4.13 16.62 1.66
CA THR A 59 2.83 17.29 1.62
C THR A 59 2.13 17.12 0.29
N VAL A 60 0.79 17.13 0.35
CA VAL A 60 -0.11 17.01 -0.79
C VAL A 60 -1.13 18.14 -0.74
N LEU A 61 -1.56 18.63 -1.91
CA LEU A 61 -2.62 19.63 -1.99
C LEU A 61 -3.96 19.01 -1.61
N GLY A 62 -4.84 19.80 -1.00
CA GLY A 62 -6.14 19.30 -0.53
C GLY A 62 -6.96 18.60 -1.61
N ASN A 63 -6.93 19.10 -2.84
CA ASN A 63 -7.67 18.55 -3.98
C ASN A 63 -7.08 17.23 -4.51
N GLU A 64 -5.86 16.86 -4.10
CA GLU A 64 -5.20 15.61 -4.47
C GLU A 64 -5.38 14.50 -3.43
N ILE A 65 -6.10 14.78 -2.34
CA ILE A 65 -6.44 13.78 -1.32
C ILE A 65 -7.66 12.97 -1.78
N PHE A 66 -7.54 11.65 -1.73
CA PHE A 66 -8.63 10.71 -1.99
C PHE A 66 -9.38 10.38 -0.70
N SER A 67 -8.66 9.94 0.34
CA SER A 67 -9.25 9.62 1.64
C SER A 67 -8.35 9.99 2.81
N VAL A 68 -8.97 10.20 3.97
CA VAL A 68 -8.31 10.56 5.22
C VAL A 68 -8.52 9.46 6.25
N GLY A 69 -7.41 8.93 6.76
CA GLY A 69 -7.37 8.04 7.91
C GLY A 69 -7.03 8.78 9.18
N ARG A 70 -6.88 8.04 10.28
CA ARG A 70 -6.48 8.60 11.56
C ARG A 70 -5.06 9.15 11.51
N ASP A 71 -4.10 8.42 10.96
CA ASP A 71 -2.69 8.77 11.06
C ASP A 71 -2.05 9.03 9.69
N ILE A 72 -2.77 8.73 8.60
CA ILE A 72 -2.29 8.80 7.21
C ILE A 72 -3.41 9.19 6.22
N LEU A 73 -3.04 9.94 5.19
CA LEU A 73 -3.85 10.28 4.01
C LEU A 73 -3.54 9.31 2.86
N ILE A 74 -4.52 9.10 1.98
CA ILE A 74 -4.34 8.39 0.70
C ILE A 74 -4.56 9.40 -0.42
N THR A 75 -3.63 9.50 -1.37
CA THR A 75 -3.73 10.44 -2.49
C THR A 75 -4.49 9.84 -3.67
N LYS A 76 -4.97 10.70 -4.56
CA LYS A 76 -5.58 10.26 -5.83
C LYS A 76 -4.57 9.55 -6.72
N GLN A 77 -3.33 10.04 -6.77
CA GLN A 77 -2.23 9.42 -7.51
C GLN A 77 -2.02 7.95 -7.08
N GLU A 78 -2.00 7.69 -5.76
CA GLU A 78 -1.86 6.32 -5.23
C GLU A 78 -2.96 5.37 -5.71
N ILE A 79 -4.20 5.85 -5.83
CA ILE A 79 -5.32 5.06 -6.33
C ILE A 79 -5.20 4.82 -7.83
N GLU A 80 -4.82 5.84 -8.61
CA GLU A 80 -4.71 5.74 -10.06
C GLU A 80 -3.57 4.78 -10.46
N ASP A 81 -2.40 4.89 -9.86
CA ASP A 81 -1.26 3.98 -10.13
C ASP A 81 -1.61 2.53 -9.79
N ALA A 82 -2.26 2.31 -8.64
CA ALA A 82 -2.70 0.98 -8.25
C ALA A 82 -3.80 0.43 -9.19
N LYS A 83 -4.69 1.29 -9.69
CA LYS A 83 -5.76 0.91 -10.61
C LYS A 83 -5.20 0.50 -11.96
N GLU A 84 -4.24 1.23 -12.51
CA GLU A 84 -3.60 0.88 -13.79
C GLU A 84 -2.99 -0.52 -13.77
N VAL A 85 -2.34 -0.88 -12.65
CA VAL A 85 -1.83 -2.24 -12.44
C VAL A 85 -2.93 -3.30 -12.53
N TYR A 86 -4.11 -3.08 -11.93
CA TYR A 86 -5.22 -4.02 -12.03
C TYR A 86 -5.86 -4.07 -13.41
N ILE A 87 -5.87 -2.96 -14.15
CA ILE A 87 -6.30 -2.92 -15.56
C ILE A 87 -5.36 -3.76 -16.42
N LEU A 88 -4.04 -3.65 -16.23
CA LEU A 88 -3.04 -4.48 -16.92
C LEU A 88 -3.21 -5.98 -16.61
N GLN A 89 -3.77 -6.34 -15.45
CA GLN A 89 -4.13 -7.72 -15.12
C GLN A 89 -5.41 -8.21 -15.82
N GLY A 90 -6.06 -7.36 -16.63
CA GLY A 90 -7.28 -7.68 -17.35
C GLY A 90 -8.57 -7.48 -16.55
N GLN A 91 -8.52 -6.77 -15.43
CA GLN A 91 -9.74 -6.40 -14.70
C GLN A 91 -10.51 -5.31 -15.44
N SER A 92 -11.83 -5.24 -15.19
CA SER A 92 -12.62 -4.09 -15.61
C SER A 92 -12.18 -2.84 -14.85
N GLU A 93 -12.42 -1.65 -15.41
CA GLU A 93 -12.07 -0.39 -14.75
C GLU A 93 -12.71 -0.25 -13.35
N GLU A 94 -13.93 -0.76 -13.19
CA GLU A 94 -14.65 -0.73 -11.93
C GLU A 94 -14.04 -1.68 -10.88
N ASP A 95 -13.79 -2.93 -11.27
CA ASP A 95 -13.17 -3.93 -10.39
C ASP A 95 -11.75 -3.48 -10.01
N ALA A 96 -10.99 -2.95 -10.97
CA ALA A 96 -9.65 -2.42 -10.78
C ALA A 96 -9.65 -1.27 -9.77
N LYS A 97 -10.64 -0.37 -9.85
CA LYS A 97 -10.77 0.74 -8.89
C LYS A 97 -11.08 0.23 -7.49
N ALA A 98 -12.02 -0.71 -7.34
CA ALA A 98 -12.36 -1.28 -6.04
C ALA A 98 -11.16 -2.02 -5.41
N ALA A 99 -10.40 -2.75 -6.23
CA ALA A 99 -9.18 -3.43 -5.82
C ALA A 99 -8.06 -2.43 -5.43
N ALA A 100 -7.89 -1.33 -6.18
CA ALA A 100 -6.93 -0.28 -5.91
C ALA A 100 -7.21 0.42 -4.57
N VAL A 101 -8.46 0.81 -4.31
CA VAL A 101 -8.88 1.43 -3.05
C VAL A 101 -8.58 0.51 -1.87
N LYS A 102 -9.04 -0.75 -1.93
CA LYS A 102 -8.79 -1.73 -0.87
C LYS A 102 -7.29 -1.92 -0.63
N TYR A 103 -6.50 -2.07 -1.70
CA TYR A 103 -5.06 -2.27 -1.61
C TYR A 103 -4.36 -1.07 -0.97
N MET A 104 -4.71 0.16 -1.38
CA MET A 104 -4.11 1.37 -0.82
C MET A 104 -4.54 1.63 0.63
N GLU A 105 -5.76 1.27 1.03
CA GLU A 105 -6.17 1.31 2.43
C GLU A 105 -5.35 0.34 3.29
N GLU A 106 -5.20 -0.92 2.85
CA GLU A 106 -4.38 -1.91 3.55
C GLU A 106 -2.91 -1.48 3.64
N TYR A 107 -2.35 -1.01 2.52
CA TYR A 107 -0.96 -0.58 2.40
C TYR A 107 -0.65 0.62 3.31
N ASN A 108 -1.45 1.67 3.25
CA ASN A 108 -1.28 2.86 4.09
C ASN A 108 -1.55 2.56 5.57
N ALA A 109 -2.54 1.72 5.87
CA ALA A 109 -2.82 1.35 7.25
C ALA A 109 -1.67 0.54 7.89
N ILE A 110 -1.06 -0.41 7.18
CA ILE A 110 0.10 -1.14 7.70
C ILE A 110 1.30 -0.22 7.87
N TYR A 111 1.54 0.70 6.94
CA TYR A 111 2.59 1.69 7.12
C TYR A 111 2.39 2.50 8.41
N ALA A 112 1.19 3.04 8.62
CA ALA A 112 0.88 3.81 9.82
C ALA A 112 1.02 2.95 11.09
N GLU A 113 0.57 1.70 11.05
CA GLU A 113 0.74 0.76 12.16
C GLU A 113 2.22 0.48 12.44
N ALA A 114 3.06 0.28 11.41
CA ALA A 114 4.48 0.04 11.56
C ALA A 114 5.18 1.22 12.25
N VAL A 115 4.93 2.44 11.76
CA VAL A 115 5.48 3.68 12.34
C VAL A 115 5.03 3.86 13.79
N ASN A 116 3.74 3.65 14.08
CA ASN A 116 3.20 3.72 15.44
C ASN A 116 3.79 2.66 16.39
N ASN A 117 4.33 1.56 15.87
CA ASN A 117 5.07 0.54 16.64
C ASN A 117 6.58 0.80 16.68
N GLY A 118 7.05 1.97 16.25
CA GLY A 118 8.45 2.38 16.29
C GLY A 118 9.32 1.72 15.21
N ILE A 119 8.71 1.18 14.14
CA ILE A 119 9.44 0.64 13.00
C ILE A 119 9.71 1.75 11.99
N TYR A 120 11.00 2.04 11.78
CA TYR A 120 11.49 3.00 10.80
C TYR A 120 12.55 2.34 9.91
N ALA A 121 12.85 2.96 8.77
CA ALA A 121 13.95 2.58 7.90
C ALA A 121 14.94 3.73 7.79
N THR A 122 16.23 3.39 7.82
CA THR A 122 17.31 4.32 7.49
C THR A 122 17.41 4.50 5.97
N GLU A 123 18.04 5.59 5.53
CA GLU A 123 18.33 5.83 4.12
C GLU A 123 19.07 4.66 3.47
N GLU A 124 20.13 4.14 4.13
CA GLU A 124 20.88 2.97 3.66
C GLU A 124 20.00 1.71 3.50
N GLU A 125 19.03 1.50 4.40
CA GLU A 125 18.10 0.38 4.30
C GLU A 125 17.12 0.56 3.14
N ILE A 126 16.68 1.78 2.86
CA ILE A 126 15.81 2.10 1.72
C ILE A 126 16.57 1.94 0.40
N GLU A 127 17.80 2.45 0.31
CA GLU A 127 18.65 2.29 -0.88
C GLU A 127 18.91 0.81 -1.18
N LYS A 128 19.29 0.05 -0.15
CA LYS A 128 19.51 -1.40 -0.28
C LYS A 128 18.22 -2.08 -0.73
N TYR A 129 17.09 -1.70 -0.15
CA TYR A 129 15.79 -2.24 -0.54
C TYR A 129 15.51 -1.99 -2.01
N ILE A 130 15.66 -0.75 -2.50
CA ILE A 130 15.46 -0.39 -3.91
C ILE A 130 16.40 -1.20 -4.82
N ALA A 131 17.67 -1.37 -4.45
CA ALA A 131 18.63 -2.16 -5.22
C ALA A 131 18.23 -3.64 -5.30
N ASP A 132 17.82 -4.25 -4.18
CA ASP A 132 17.35 -5.63 -4.13
C ASP A 132 16.11 -5.82 -5.04
N GLN A 133 15.21 -4.83 -5.06
CA GLN A 133 14.02 -4.86 -5.92
C GLN A 133 14.33 -4.74 -7.40
N LYS A 134 15.22 -3.82 -7.78
CA LYS A 134 15.69 -3.70 -9.17
C LYS A 134 16.25 -5.03 -9.65
N ASN A 135 17.16 -5.64 -8.89
CA ASN A 135 17.77 -6.93 -9.24
C ASN A 135 16.71 -8.03 -9.44
N MET A 136 15.71 -8.11 -8.55
CA MET A 136 14.62 -9.08 -8.68
C MET A 136 13.75 -8.85 -9.92
N THR A 137 13.44 -7.58 -10.25
CA THR A 137 12.69 -7.25 -11.47
C THR A 137 13.48 -7.62 -12.71
N GLU A 138 14.80 -7.44 -12.72
CA GLU A 138 15.66 -7.87 -13.82
C GLU A 138 15.65 -9.39 -14.03
N GLU A 139 15.66 -10.16 -12.95
CA GLU A 139 15.48 -11.62 -13.01
C GLU A 139 14.07 -12.02 -13.53
N ALA A 140 13.07 -11.16 -13.33
CA ALA A 140 11.68 -11.38 -13.74
C ALA A 140 11.33 -10.86 -15.15
N LYS A 141 12.26 -10.19 -15.86
CA LYS A 141 12.09 -9.61 -17.22
C LYS A 141 11.66 -10.61 -18.31
N GLY A 142 11.55 -11.90 -18.01
CA GLY A 142 10.91 -12.90 -18.87
C GLY A 142 9.36 -12.85 -18.87
N ILE A 143 8.74 -11.89 -18.17
CA ILE A 143 7.29 -11.78 -17.98
C ILE A 143 6.82 -10.41 -18.52
N GLU A 144 6.06 -10.43 -19.62
CA GLU A 144 5.64 -9.25 -20.40
C GLU A 144 4.90 -8.19 -19.55
N TYR A 145 3.94 -8.59 -18.70
CA TYR A 145 3.20 -7.63 -17.86
C TYR A 145 4.08 -6.92 -16.81
N LEU A 146 5.20 -7.52 -16.39
CA LEU A 146 6.12 -6.89 -15.43
C LEU A 146 7.00 -5.83 -16.10
N ALA A 147 7.26 -5.96 -17.39
CA ALA A 147 7.94 -4.93 -18.16
C ALA A 147 7.02 -3.72 -18.35
N GLU A 148 5.76 -3.94 -18.73
CA GLU A 148 4.76 -2.87 -18.88
C GLU A 148 4.48 -2.15 -17.55
N ALA A 149 4.35 -2.88 -16.44
CA ALA A 149 4.18 -2.27 -15.12
C ALA A 149 5.44 -1.53 -14.61
N ALA A 150 6.63 -1.93 -15.07
CA ALA A 150 7.87 -1.19 -14.78
C ALA A 150 7.94 0.13 -15.55
N ASP A 151 7.44 0.15 -16.80
CA ASP A 151 7.39 1.35 -17.64
C ASP A 151 6.34 2.37 -17.17
N LEU A 152 5.31 1.94 -16.41
CA LEU A 152 4.35 2.85 -15.76
C LEU A 152 4.98 3.70 -14.66
N ASN A 153 6.06 3.22 -14.04
CA ASN A 153 6.75 3.98 -13.01
C ASN A 153 7.79 4.87 -13.68
N ASP A 154 7.59 6.19 -13.64
CA ASP A 154 8.65 7.15 -13.95
C ASP A 154 9.72 7.02 -12.86
N THR A 155 10.70 6.15 -13.14
CA THR A 155 11.74 5.77 -12.19
C THR A 155 12.55 7.02 -11.87
N GLU A 156 12.47 7.50 -10.61
CA GLU A 156 13.15 8.69 -10.03
C GLU A 156 12.26 9.91 -9.74
N SER A 157 10.94 9.76 -9.56
CA SER A 157 10.12 10.81 -8.91
C SER A 157 10.20 10.75 -7.38
N GLU A 158 10.07 11.90 -6.70
CA GLU A 158 9.96 11.98 -5.23
C GLU A 158 8.81 11.11 -4.69
N PHE A 159 7.73 10.96 -5.46
CA PHE A 159 6.61 10.08 -5.15
C PHE A 159 7.03 8.60 -5.16
N TRP A 160 7.77 8.17 -6.17
CA TRP A 160 8.27 6.80 -6.27
C TRP A 160 9.21 6.44 -5.11
N GLU A 161 10.15 7.34 -4.78
CA GLU A 161 11.05 7.16 -3.64
C GLU A 161 10.28 7.01 -2.32
N LEU A 162 9.24 7.83 -2.13
CA LEU A 162 8.35 7.72 -0.98
C LEU A 162 7.62 6.37 -0.92
N GLN A 163 7.12 5.87 -2.05
CA GLN A 163 6.48 4.55 -2.11
C GLN A 163 7.46 3.41 -1.80
N MET A 164 8.70 3.50 -2.26
CA MET A 164 9.74 2.52 -1.93
C MET A 164 10.12 2.57 -0.45
N ALA A 165 10.22 3.76 0.14
CA ALA A 165 10.47 3.93 1.57
C ALA A 165 9.34 3.32 2.42
N LYS A 166 8.07 3.60 2.09
CA LYS A 166 6.90 2.97 2.74
C LYS A 166 6.97 1.45 2.65
N SER A 167 7.24 0.93 1.46
CA SER A 167 7.33 -0.51 1.22
C SER A 167 8.45 -1.15 2.06
N CYS A 168 9.63 -0.51 2.16
CA CYS A 168 10.73 -0.97 3.01
C CYS A 168 10.28 -1.10 4.49
N ILE A 169 9.61 -0.07 5.03
CA ILE A 169 9.12 -0.06 6.41
C ILE A 169 8.07 -1.16 6.64
N ILE A 170 7.11 -1.31 5.70
CA ILE A 170 6.08 -2.37 5.76
C ILE A 170 6.74 -3.75 5.79
N GLN A 171 7.76 -4.00 4.96
CA GLN A 171 8.46 -5.28 4.95
C GLN A 171 9.22 -5.55 6.25
N LYS A 172 9.87 -4.53 6.83
CA LYS A 172 10.52 -4.66 8.14
C LYS A 172 9.51 -5.04 9.21
N TYR A 173 8.34 -4.41 9.21
CA TYR A 173 7.29 -4.72 10.18
C TYR A 173 6.70 -6.12 9.98
N ALA A 174 6.39 -6.50 8.74
CA ALA A 174 5.91 -7.85 8.42
C ALA A 174 6.89 -8.93 8.87
N LYS A 175 8.20 -8.71 8.67
CA LYS A 175 9.25 -9.64 9.13
C LYS A 175 9.31 -9.73 10.66
N ALA A 176 9.23 -8.60 11.37
CA ALA A 176 9.21 -8.59 12.83
C ALA A 176 8.01 -9.36 13.40
N LEU A 177 6.83 -9.16 12.80
CA LEU A 177 5.61 -9.90 13.17
C LEU A 177 5.71 -11.40 12.85
N GLU A 178 6.33 -11.76 11.72
CA GLU A 178 6.56 -13.16 11.36
C GLU A 178 7.49 -13.84 12.36
N GLU A 179 8.59 -13.19 12.75
CA GLU A 179 9.52 -13.70 13.76
C GLU A 179 8.81 -13.91 15.11
N GLU A 180 8.00 -12.94 15.56
CA GLU A 180 7.21 -13.07 16.79
C GLU A 180 6.17 -14.21 16.70
N TYR A 181 5.55 -14.39 15.53
CA TYR A 181 4.62 -15.48 15.28
C TYR A 181 5.33 -16.83 15.34
N LEU A 182 6.45 -16.98 14.64
CA LEU A 182 7.24 -18.22 14.58
C LEU A 182 7.74 -18.66 15.96
N ASP A 183 8.16 -17.71 16.80
CA ASP A 183 8.59 -18.00 18.18
C ASP A 183 7.46 -18.60 19.02
N LYS A 184 6.20 -18.21 18.78
CA LYS A 184 5.03 -18.73 19.51
C LYS A 184 4.64 -20.15 19.08
N ILE A 185 4.90 -20.51 17.83
CA ILE A 185 4.44 -21.77 17.21
C ILE A 185 5.57 -22.77 16.95
N ALA A 186 6.69 -22.67 17.69
CA ALA A 186 7.96 -23.40 17.57
C ALA A 186 7.91 -24.96 17.52
N LYS A 187 6.72 -25.58 17.43
CA LYS A 187 6.50 -27.04 17.34
C LYS A 187 5.62 -27.48 16.16
N GLU A 188 5.25 -26.61 15.23
CA GLU A 188 4.35 -26.95 14.10
C GLU A 188 5.08 -27.31 12.78
N ASP A 189 4.37 -27.96 11.85
CA ASP A 189 4.84 -28.33 10.50
C ASP A 189 5.02 -27.11 9.60
N GLY A 190 6.15 -27.01 8.89
CA GLY A 190 6.54 -25.85 8.09
C GLY A 190 5.57 -25.42 6.98
N ASN A 191 4.81 -26.32 6.34
CA ASN A 191 3.81 -25.92 5.33
C ASN A 191 2.54 -25.36 5.98
N LYS A 192 2.16 -25.90 7.14
CA LYS A 192 1.07 -25.38 7.96
C LYS A 192 1.42 -23.98 8.49
N ILE A 193 2.69 -23.75 8.84
CA ILE A 193 3.19 -22.46 9.31
C ILE A 193 2.98 -21.35 8.26
N LYS A 194 3.41 -21.56 7.00
CA LYS A 194 3.32 -20.53 5.95
C LYS A 194 1.87 -20.12 5.66
N THR A 195 0.98 -21.09 5.49
CA THR A 195 -0.45 -20.84 5.22
C THR A 195 -1.16 -20.19 6.39
N THR A 196 -0.70 -20.43 7.62
CA THR A 196 -1.26 -19.80 8.82
C THR A 196 -0.73 -18.38 8.99
N TRP A 197 0.58 -18.14 8.74
CA TRP A 197 1.17 -16.80 8.77
C TRP A 197 0.46 -15.83 7.82
N THR A 198 0.20 -16.22 6.56
CA THR A 198 -0.54 -15.35 5.62
C THR A 198 -1.89 -14.92 6.18
N LYS A 199 -2.65 -15.85 6.75
CA LYS A 199 -3.95 -15.54 7.37
C LYS A 199 -3.84 -14.66 8.61
N GLU A 200 -2.79 -14.83 9.41
CA GLU A 200 -2.56 -13.97 10.56
C GLU A 200 -2.15 -12.56 10.13
N TYR A 201 -1.32 -12.44 9.11
CA TYR A 201 -0.96 -11.14 8.55
C TYR A 201 -2.16 -10.41 7.93
N ASP A 202 -3.07 -11.13 7.24
CA ASP A 202 -4.33 -10.54 6.75
C ASP A 202 -5.16 -9.95 7.89
N LYS A 203 -5.26 -10.62 9.04
CA LYS A 203 -5.93 -10.06 10.23
C LYS A 203 -5.22 -8.83 10.78
N VAL A 204 -3.90 -8.74 10.66
CA VAL A 204 -3.14 -7.54 11.05
C VAL A 204 -3.52 -6.37 10.13
N LYS A 205 -3.60 -6.60 8.81
CA LYS A 205 -4.05 -5.60 7.83
C LYS A 205 -5.47 -5.12 8.12
N GLU A 206 -6.41 -6.04 8.31
CA GLU A 206 -7.81 -5.70 8.64
C GLU A 206 -7.91 -4.84 9.90
N LYS A 207 -7.17 -5.20 10.96
CA LYS A 207 -7.14 -4.41 12.20
C LYS A 207 -6.53 -3.03 11.99
N ALA A 208 -5.49 -2.91 11.18
CA ALA A 208 -4.87 -1.63 10.87
C ALA A 208 -5.85 -0.72 10.11
N VAL A 209 -6.55 -1.24 9.09
CA VAL A 209 -7.57 -0.49 8.34
C VAL A 209 -8.69 -0.01 9.27
N LEU A 210 -9.19 -0.87 10.15
CA LEU A 210 -10.21 -0.51 11.15
C LEU A 210 -9.77 0.57 12.13
N LYS A 211 -8.47 0.63 12.48
CA LYS A 211 -7.91 1.71 13.30
C LYS A 211 -7.91 3.05 12.55
N GLN A 212 -7.56 3.02 11.26
CA GLN A 212 -7.49 4.21 10.44
C GLN A 212 -8.86 4.84 10.16
N ARG A 213 -9.92 4.03 10.02
CA ARG A 213 -11.30 4.52 9.79
C ARG A 213 -11.36 5.49 8.59
N PHE A 214 -10.77 5.08 7.47
CA PHE A 214 -10.69 5.91 6.27
C PHE A 214 -12.06 6.46 5.86
N LYS A 215 -12.07 7.71 5.42
CA LYS A 215 -13.22 8.40 4.83
C LYS A 215 -12.78 9.12 3.58
N GLU A 216 -13.55 8.99 2.50
CA GLU A 216 -13.32 9.77 1.30
C GLU A 216 -13.46 11.27 1.58
N VAL A 217 -12.60 12.07 0.95
CA VAL A 217 -12.60 13.53 1.09
C VAL A 217 -13.47 14.13 0.00
N ASN A 218 -14.55 14.79 0.40
CA ASN A 218 -15.41 15.56 -0.49
C ASN A 218 -15.50 17.05 -0.10
N GLU A 219 -15.10 17.38 1.14
CA GLU A 219 -15.10 18.74 1.69
C GLU A 219 -13.87 18.96 2.57
N LYS A 220 -13.42 20.22 2.70
CA LYS A 220 -12.29 20.60 3.58
C LYS A 220 -12.48 20.12 5.02
N SER A 221 -13.72 20.13 5.52
CA SER A 221 -14.09 19.70 6.86
C SER A 221 -13.79 18.22 7.16
N ASN A 222 -13.52 17.41 6.13
CA ASN A 222 -13.14 16.01 6.30
C ASN A 222 -11.69 15.86 6.73
N ILE A 223 -10.81 16.81 6.39
CA ILE A 223 -9.38 16.71 6.68
C ILE A 223 -9.10 17.32 8.05
N GLU A 224 -8.55 16.52 8.97
CA GLU A 224 -8.25 16.97 10.33
C GLU A 224 -7.05 17.93 10.37
N ASP A 225 -7.11 18.95 11.22
CA ASP A 225 -6.08 20.01 11.37
C ASP A 225 -4.67 19.48 11.65
N LYS A 226 -4.54 18.28 12.22
CA LYS A 226 -3.24 17.65 12.49
C LYS A 226 -2.44 17.33 11.23
N PHE A 227 -3.10 17.25 10.08
CA PHE A 227 -2.45 17.09 8.79
C PHE A 227 -2.08 18.43 8.15
N LEU A 228 -2.55 19.58 8.66
CA LEU A 228 -2.22 20.88 8.06
C LEU A 228 -0.70 21.16 8.22
N LYS A 229 -0.07 21.64 7.16
CA LYS A 229 1.37 21.98 7.15
C LYS A 229 1.67 23.24 7.98
#